data_AF-A0A969H7R1-F1
#
_entry.id   AF-A0A969H7R1-F1
#
_cell.length_a   1.000
_cell.length_b   1.000
_cell.length_c   1.000
_cell.angle_alpha   90.00
_cell.angle_beta   90.00
_cell.angle_gamma   90.00
#
_symmetry.space_group_name_H-M   'P 1'
#
loop_
_entity.id
_entity.type
_entity.pdbx_description
1 polymer ?
#
loop_
_entity_poly.entity_id
_entity_poly.type
_entity_poly.pdbx_seq_one_letter_code
_entity_poly.pdbx_strand_id
1 'polypeptide(L)'
;MTDVFISYSRKDKEFVQQLHAALVAHKRDAWVDWQDILPSEKWWKAIEAGIEGAEAFVFVISPDSVESKVCADEIEHALKHNKRLVPIVRRDTEPERVHSALSAHNWLFMRDSDDFEKAIARLLEAVDTDLQYVRTHTRLTVRAVEWEDAKRDNSFLLRGKDLADSQRWLRKGQQKRPAPTPLQVEYITASGNVQHRKLEPRNVFLISAAAAALSIGMSFVGGLQTLEFAAYDHLFRIRPSEPQDDRFLIVEVDEETSQLLDTEYGVSRTATLPDSVLAELLEKLQTYQPRVIGLDLYRPAAAQADLAPQLEQAENLVAICKHSETDWQSEVIAEGTKPPPEVPLDRVGFGDFLLEADGKRVRRQILDQSADPEFCNTETAFSLLVAQKYLESETGIEKERSPLTVTMLKNGNGEKQPLSGLIRAVFINLPTPATSLCSTIALMQATLLTLRHE
;
A
#
# COMPACT_ATOMS: atom_id res chain seq x y z
N MET A 1 31.57 9.63 -28.36
CA MET A 1 31.49 10.94 -29.03
C MET A 1 32.88 11.54 -29.01
N THR A 2 33.27 12.20 -30.10
CA THR A 2 34.56 12.90 -30.25
C THR A 2 34.29 14.33 -30.71
N ASP A 3 35.23 15.25 -30.48
CA ASP A 3 35.04 16.64 -30.91
C ASP A 3 35.21 16.76 -32.44
N VAL A 4 36.19 16.05 -33.01
CA VAL A 4 36.54 16.16 -34.43
C VAL A 4 36.67 14.78 -35.07
N PHE A 5 36.19 14.64 -36.30
CA PHE A 5 36.57 13.55 -37.22
C PHE A 5 37.50 14.12 -38.29
N ILE A 6 38.63 13.48 -38.58
CA ILE A 6 39.56 13.93 -39.62
C ILE A 6 39.55 12.96 -40.80
N SER A 7 39.04 13.42 -41.94
CA SER A 7 39.14 12.74 -43.24
C SER A 7 40.36 13.26 -44.00
N TYR A 8 41.21 12.34 -44.48
CA TYR A 8 42.48 12.68 -45.13
C TYR A 8 42.97 11.58 -46.09
N SER A 9 43.87 11.94 -47.00
CA SER A 9 44.61 10.95 -47.79
C SER A 9 45.78 10.39 -46.98
N ARG A 10 46.03 9.09 -47.07
CA ARG A 10 47.17 8.42 -46.41
C ARG A 10 48.53 9.03 -46.76
N LYS A 11 48.65 9.71 -47.90
CA LYS A 11 49.87 10.44 -48.31
C LYS A 11 50.14 11.71 -47.47
N ASP A 12 49.12 12.23 -46.78
CA ASP A 12 49.21 13.40 -45.91
C ASP A 12 49.28 13.00 -44.41
N LYS A 13 49.61 11.73 -44.10
CA LYS A 13 49.60 11.17 -42.74
C LYS A 13 50.47 11.94 -41.75
N GLU A 14 51.67 12.36 -42.14
CA GLU A 14 52.59 13.10 -41.26
C GLU A 14 51.97 14.42 -40.79
N PHE A 15 51.33 15.16 -41.71
CA PHE A 15 50.61 16.38 -41.37
C PHE A 15 49.42 16.10 -40.45
N VAL A 16 48.66 15.04 -40.70
CA VAL A 16 47.51 14.69 -39.86
C VAL A 16 47.94 14.25 -38.46
N GLN A 17 49.11 13.60 -38.32
CA GLN A 17 49.70 13.32 -37.00
C GLN A 17 50.04 14.60 -36.25
N GLN A 18 50.61 15.59 -36.93
CA GLN A 18 50.86 16.92 -36.35
C GLN A 18 49.56 17.63 -35.95
N LEU A 19 48.55 17.62 -36.83
CA LEU A 19 47.24 18.22 -36.59
C LEU A 19 46.52 17.57 -35.40
N HIS A 20 46.52 16.23 -35.34
CA HIS A 20 45.96 15.47 -34.23
C HIS A 20 46.68 15.80 -32.91
N ALA A 21 48.01 15.81 -32.90
CA ALA A 21 48.78 16.18 -31.71
C ALA A 21 48.45 17.60 -31.22
N ALA A 22 48.28 18.55 -32.15
CA ALA A 22 47.89 19.91 -31.82
C ALA A 22 46.47 20.00 -31.23
N LEU A 23 45.49 19.25 -31.76
CA LEU A 23 44.13 19.18 -31.20
C LEU A 23 44.13 18.58 -29.79
N VAL A 24 44.87 17.49 -29.57
CA VAL A 24 45.02 16.83 -28.26
C VAL A 24 45.68 17.76 -27.25
N ALA A 25 46.72 18.50 -27.65
CA ALA A 25 47.38 19.49 -26.79
C ALA A 25 46.40 20.59 -26.31
N HIS A 26 45.38 20.90 -27.12
CA HIS A 26 44.31 21.84 -26.79
C HIS A 26 43.08 21.19 -26.15
N LYS A 27 43.20 19.93 -25.68
CA LYS A 27 42.13 19.16 -25.04
C LYS A 27 40.90 18.99 -25.95
N ARG A 28 41.14 18.67 -27.23
CA ARG A 28 40.11 18.23 -28.17
C ARG A 28 40.38 16.79 -28.58
N ASP A 29 39.34 15.98 -28.54
CA ASP A 29 39.40 14.58 -28.97
C ASP A 29 39.17 14.51 -30.49
N ALA A 30 40.13 13.92 -31.21
CA ALA A 30 40.06 13.75 -32.65
C ALA A 30 40.02 12.26 -33.02
N TRP A 31 39.00 11.86 -33.78
CA TRP A 31 38.91 10.55 -34.40
C TRP A 31 39.64 10.57 -35.74
N VAL A 32 40.56 9.64 -35.93
CA VAL A 32 41.34 9.49 -37.16
C VAL A 32 41.53 8.00 -37.43
N ASP A 33 41.32 7.59 -38.68
CA ASP A 33 41.67 6.22 -39.11
C ASP A 33 43.18 6.12 -39.38
N TRP A 34 43.92 5.50 -38.45
CA TRP A 34 45.38 5.33 -38.52
C TRP A 34 45.83 3.98 -39.11
N GLN A 35 44.93 2.99 -39.21
CA GLN A 35 45.26 1.58 -39.47
C GLN A 35 44.58 1.01 -40.73
N ASP A 36 45.25 0.05 -41.38
CA ASP A 36 44.57 -0.96 -42.21
C ASP A 36 43.91 -1.97 -41.25
N ILE A 37 42.63 -1.78 -40.93
CA ILE A 37 41.89 -2.60 -39.95
C ILE A 37 41.49 -3.96 -40.57
N LEU A 38 41.48 -5.01 -39.74
CA LEU A 38 41.28 -6.43 -40.08
C LEU A 38 40.11 -6.73 -41.06
N PRO A 39 40.23 -7.71 -42.00
CA PRO A 39 39.27 -7.98 -43.07
C PRO A 39 37.84 -8.42 -42.67
N SER A 40 37.56 -8.58 -41.38
CA SER A 40 36.37 -9.27 -40.87
C SER A 40 35.30 -8.36 -40.25
N GLU A 41 35.57 -7.07 -40.10
CA GLU A 41 34.57 -6.10 -39.63
C GLU A 41 34.02 -5.28 -40.80
N LYS A 42 32.77 -4.83 -40.72
CA LYS A 42 32.17 -3.93 -41.72
C LYS A 42 32.84 -2.56 -41.61
N TRP A 43 34.06 -2.43 -42.12
CA TRP A 43 34.95 -1.26 -42.04
C TRP A 43 34.22 0.08 -42.22
N TRP A 44 33.35 0.15 -43.22
CA TRP A 44 32.54 1.33 -43.50
C TRP A 44 31.63 1.75 -42.34
N LYS A 45 31.03 0.81 -41.60
CA LYS A 45 30.16 1.12 -40.44
C LYS A 45 30.92 1.79 -39.30
N ALA A 46 32.19 1.45 -39.10
CA ALA A 46 33.01 2.09 -38.07
C ALA A 46 33.32 3.56 -38.43
N ILE A 47 33.57 3.82 -39.71
CA ILE A 47 33.73 5.18 -40.26
C ILE A 47 32.41 5.96 -40.12
N GLU A 48 31.29 5.39 -40.54
CA GLU A 48 29.96 6.00 -40.39
C GLU A 48 29.68 6.38 -38.93
N ALA A 49 29.90 5.46 -37.99
CA ALA A 49 29.75 5.71 -36.56
C ALA A 49 30.73 6.77 -36.02
N GLY A 50 31.97 6.81 -36.55
CA GLY A 50 32.96 7.83 -36.23
C GLY A 50 32.49 9.23 -36.65
N ILE A 51 31.97 9.36 -37.88
CA ILE A 51 31.41 10.61 -38.41
C ILE A 51 30.16 11.02 -37.60
N GLU A 52 29.25 10.08 -37.36
CA GLU A 52 28.02 10.30 -36.59
C GLU A 52 28.31 10.71 -35.14
N GLY A 53 29.35 10.15 -34.54
CA GLY A 53 29.79 10.42 -33.18
C GLY A 53 30.64 11.69 -33.01
N ALA A 54 31.08 12.32 -34.10
CA ALA A 54 31.89 13.52 -34.08
C ALA A 54 31.06 14.82 -34.11
N GLU A 55 31.55 15.89 -33.48
CA GLU A 55 30.90 17.21 -33.48
C GLU A 55 31.20 18.01 -34.75
N ALA A 56 32.45 17.99 -35.21
CA ALA A 56 32.89 18.57 -36.47
C ALA A 56 33.56 17.54 -37.39
N PHE A 57 33.43 17.74 -38.70
CA PHE A 57 34.07 16.95 -39.74
C PHE A 57 35.13 17.81 -40.42
N VAL A 58 36.40 17.51 -40.14
CA VAL A 58 37.56 18.16 -40.74
C VAL A 58 37.98 17.39 -41.98
N PHE A 59 38.04 18.07 -43.12
CA PHE A 59 38.51 17.49 -44.37
C PHE A 59 39.84 18.08 -44.78
N VAL A 60 40.87 17.26 -44.90
CA VAL A 60 42.21 17.68 -45.34
C VAL A 60 42.27 17.64 -46.86
N ILE A 61 42.22 18.81 -47.49
CA ILE A 61 42.28 19.00 -48.93
C ILE A 61 43.73 18.85 -49.42
N SER A 62 43.93 17.90 -50.31
CA SER A 62 45.12 17.69 -51.12
C SER A 62 44.70 17.08 -52.47
N PRO A 63 45.56 17.11 -53.51
CA PRO A 63 45.25 16.47 -54.80
C PRO A 63 44.83 15.00 -54.65
N ASP A 64 45.43 14.30 -53.69
CA ASP A 64 45.17 12.88 -53.43
C ASP A 64 43.88 12.62 -52.63
N SER A 65 43.50 13.49 -51.70
CA SER A 65 42.25 13.32 -50.94
C SER A 65 41.03 13.64 -51.78
N VAL A 66 41.16 14.59 -52.72
CA VAL A 66 40.10 14.99 -53.64
C VAL A 66 39.83 13.93 -54.71
N GLU A 67 40.84 13.15 -55.12
CA GLU A 67 40.68 12.01 -56.04
C GLU A 67 40.18 10.73 -55.36
N SER A 68 40.22 10.67 -54.02
CA SER A 68 39.86 9.47 -53.26
C SER A 68 38.35 9.28 -53.20
N LYS A 69 37.87 8.15 -53.73
CA LYS A 69 36.46 7.76 -53.66
C LYS A 69 35.97 7.61 -52.20
N VAL A 70 36.79 7.03 -51.33
CA VAL A 70 36.45 6.85 -49.91
C VAL A 70 36.23 8.19 -49.23
N CYS A 71 37.12 9.15 -49.48
CA CYS A 71 37.00 10.51 -48.96
C CYS A 71 35.73 11.19 -49.46
N ALA A 72 35.33 10.95 -50.72
CA ALA A 72 34.05 11.44 -51.24
C ALA A 72 32.85 10.81 -50.52
N ASP A 73 32.86 9.49 -50.31
CA ASP A 73 31.80 8.78 -49.59
C ASP A 73 31.68 9.29 -48.12
N GLU A 74 32.81 9.62 -47.47
CA GLU A 74 32.83 10.19 -46.11
C GLU A 74 32.22 11.60 -46.07
N ILE A 75 32.50 12.44 -47.07
CA ILE A 75 31.90 13.77 -47.20
C ILE A 75 30.39 13.65 -47.35
N GLU A 76 29.91 12.74 -48.21
CA GLU A 76 28.47 12.52 -48.41
C GLU A 76 27.77 12.04 -47.13
N HIS A 77 28.41 11.14 -46.37
CA HIS A 77 27.86 10.71 -45.07
C HIS A 77 27.83 11.86 -44.05
N ALA A 78 28.88 12.67 -43.98
CA ALA A 78 28.91 13.86 -43.13
C ALA A 78 27.81 14.87 -43.52
N LEU A 79 27.55 15.06 -44.81
CA LEU A 79 26.49 15.92 -45.33
C LEU A 79 25.09 15.39 -44.98
N LYS A 80 24.85 14.08 -45.16
CA LYS A 80 23.59 13.43 -44.78
C LYS A 80 23.20 13.71 -43.32
N HIS A 81 24.19 13.74 -42.44
CA HIS A 81 24.01 14.01 -41.02
C HIS A 81 24.19 15.48 -40.62
N ASN A 82 24.17 16.41 -41.59
CA ASN A 82 24.37 17.85 -41.40
C ASN A 82 25.58 18.16 -40.50
N LYS A 83 26.71 17.49 -40.69
CA LYS A 83 27.91 17.76 -39.88
C LYS A 83 28.49 19.13 -40.20
N ARG A 84 29.14 19.75 -39.21
CA ARG A 84 29.90 20.97 -39.43
C ARG A 84 31.16 20.62 -40.22
N LEU A 85 31.20 21.01 -41.48
CA LEU A 85 32.37 20.80 -42.34
C LEU A 85 33.41 21.88 -42.11
N VAL A 86 34.66 21.47 -41.90
CA VAL A 86 35.81 22.38 -41.76
C VAL A 86 36.90 21.96 -42.76
N PRO A 87 36.95 22.59 -43.95
CA PRO A 87 37.96 22.29 -44.95
C PRO A 87 39.32 22.90 -44.56
N ILE A 88 40.36 22.06 -44.55
CA ILE A 88 41.75 22.45 -44.32
C ILE A 88 42.56 22.19 -45.58
N VAL A 89 43.15 23.22 -46.18
CA VAL A 89 44.01 23.09 -47.37
C VAL A 89 45.43 22.80 -46.93
N ARG A 90 45.88 21.56 -47.16
CA ARG A 90 47.26 21.13 -46.91
C ARG A 90 48.13 21.32 -48.14
N ARG A 91 47.62 20.93 -49.32
CA ARG A 91 48.27 21.13 -50.61
C ARG A 91 47.26 21.75 -51.57
N ASP A 92 47.70 22.78 -52.29
CA ASP A 92 46.84 23.49 -53.25
C ASP A 92 46.34 22.52 -54.33
N THR A 93 45.06 22.64 -54.66
CA THR A 93 44.38 21.87 -55.71
C THR A 93 43.42 22.80 -56.44
N GLU A 94 43.06 22.42 -57.66
CA GLU A 94 42.06 23.15 -58.44
C GLU A 94 40.70 23.14 -57.69
N PRO A 95 40.10 24.31 -57.40
CA PRO A 95 38.86 24.40 -56.62
C PRO A 95 37.68 23.64 -57.22
N GLU A 96 37.67 23.47 -58.55
CA GLU A 96 36.66 22.74 -59.32
C GLU A 96 36.67 21.24 -59.03
N ARG A 97 37.82 20.72 -58.59
CA ARG A 97 37.97 19.31 -58.23
C ARG A 97 37.45 19.03 -56.81
N VAL A 98 37.45 20.04 -55.94
CA VAL A 98 36.99 19.91 -54.56
C VAL A 98 35.47 19.75 -54.52
N HIS A 99 35.00 18.85 -53.66
CA HIS A 99 33.58 18.61 -53.45
C HIS A 99 32.82 19.94 -53.22
N SER A 100 31.76 20.18 -53.98
CA SER A 100 31.05 21.47 -54.02
C SER A 100 30.61 21.94 -52.63
N ALA A 101 30.22 21.00 -51.76
CA ALA A 101 29.86 21.31 -50.38
C ALA A 101 31.01 21.88 -49.54
N LEU A 102 32.26 21.49 -49.79
CA LEU A 102 33.44 22.05 -49.11
C LEU A 102 33.86 23.39 -49.71
N SER A 103 33.72 23.55 -51.03
CA SER A 103 34.02 24.82 -51.73
C SER A 103 33.11 25.98 -51.30
N ALA A 104 31.91 25.68 -50.79
CA ALA A 104 30.99 26.68 -50.24
C ALA A 104 31.36 27.22 -48.84
N HIS A 105 32.42 26.69 -48.21
CA HIS A 105 32.86 27.06 -46.86
C HIS A 105 34.17 27.85 -46.88
N ASN A 106 34.47 28.56 -45.79
CA ASN A 106 35.75 29.24 -45.63
C ASN A 106 36.87 28.20 -45.43
N TRP A 107 37.89 28.25 -46.30
CA TRP A 107 39.02 27.33 -46.24
C TRP A 107 40.07 27.80 -45.24
N LEU A 108 40.55 26.87 -44.41
CA LEU A 108 41.68 27.08 -43.52
C LEU A 108 42.96 26.59 -44.21
N PHE A 109 43.87 27.50 -44.53
CA PHE A 109 45.12 27.14 -45.19
C PHE A 109 46.18 26.73 -44.16
N MET A 110 46.73 25.52 -44.32
CA MET A 110 47.78 24.91 -43.51
C MET A 110 48.86 24.27 -44.41
N ARG A 111 49.30 25.01 -45.43
CA ARG A 111 50.41 24.61 -46.32
C ARG A 111 51.73 24.81 -45.59
N ASP A 112 52.82 24.28 -46.15
CA ASP A 112 54.16 24.43 -45.56
C ASP A 112 54.63 25.90 -45.45
N SER A 113 54.05 26.79 -46.24
CA SER A 113 54.31 28.24 -46.21
C SER A 113 53.41 29.04 -45.26
N ASP A 114 52.36 28.42 -44.70
CA ASP A 114 51.41 29.11 -43.82
C ASP A 114 51.77 28.98 -42.34
N ASP A 115 51.27 29.89 -41.51
CA ASP A 115 51.44 29.86 -40.06
C ASP A 115 50.50 28.83 -39.42
N PHE A 116 51.06 27.66 -39.09
CA PHE A 116 50.34 26.53 -38.49
C PHE A 116 49.67 26.90 -37.15
N GLU A 117 50.35 27.64 -36.28
CA GLU A 117 49.83 28.03 -34.96
C GLU A 117 48.64 28.99 -35.07
N LYS A 118 48.70 29.91 -36.04
CA LYS A 118 47.56 30.78 -36.33
C LYS A 118 46.40 30.02 -36.95
N ALA A 119 46.68 29.04 -37.80
CA ALA A 119 45.65 28.25 -38.45
C ALA A 119 44.95 27.28 -37.47
N ILE A 120 45.70 26.65 -36.54
CA ILE A 120 45.12 25.77 -35.51
C ILE A 120 44.21 26.56 -34.57
N ALA A 121 44.59 27.79 -34.19
CA ALA A 121 43.72 28.66 -33.38
C ALA A 121 42.37 28.93 -34.05
N ARG A 122 42.37 29.18 -35.37
CA ARG A 122 41.13 29.35 -36.17
C ARG A 122 40.32 28.07 -36.28
N LEU A 123 40.98 26.92 -36.40
CA LEU A 123 40.31 25.63 -36.38
C LEU A 123 39.57 25.40 -35.05
N LEU A 124 40.24 25.66 -33.93
CA LEU A 124 39.64 25.52 -32.60
C LEU A 124 38.44 26.46 -32.42
N GLU A 125 38.52 27.70 -32.90
CA GLU A 125 37.39 28.64 -32.89
C GLU A 125 36.19 28.11 -33.70
N ALA A 126 36.45 27.54 -34.88
CA ALA A 126 35.41 26.95 -35.73
C ALA A 126 34.76 25.71 -35.09
N VAL A 127 35.54 24.88 -34.39
CA VAL A 127 35.05 23.70 -33.65
C VAL A 127 34.21 24.14 -32.43
N ASP A 128 34.68 25.13 -31.68
CA ASP A 128 34.05 25.56 -30.42
C ASP A 128 32.81 26.45 -30.61
N THR A 129 32.57 26.94 -31.82
CA THR A 129 31.41 27.79 -32.12
C THR A 129 30.09 27.06 -31.80
N ASP A 130 29.25 27.62 -30.93
CA ASP A 130 27.98 26.98 -30.52
C ASP A 130 28.15 25.54 -29.96
N LEU A 131 29.28 25.24 -29.30
CA LEU A 131 29.67 23.89 -28.86
C LEU A 131 28.55 23.07 -28.18
N GLN A 132 27.83 23.65 -27.22
CA GLN A 132 26.73 22.94 -26.53
C GLN A 132 25.59 22.53 -27.47
N TYR A 133 25.30 23.35 -28.48
CA TYR A 133 24.30 23.06 -29.48
C TYR A 133 24.75 21.91 -30.39
N VAL A 134 26.00 21.94 -30.85
CA VAL A 134 26.60 20.89 -31.69
C VAL A 134 26.72 19.56 -30.95
N ARG A 135 27.10 19.59 -29.67
CA ARG A 135 27.08 18.42 -28.78
C ARG A 135 25.73 17.74 -28.73
N THR A 136 24.69 18.53 -28.55
CA THR A 136 23.31 18.03 -28.51
C THR A 136 22.89 17.47 -29.87
N HIS A 137 23.26 18.15 -30.96
CA HIS A 137 23.05 17.68 -32.32
C HIS A 137 23.69 16.29 -32.53
N THR A 138 24.98 16.14 -32.26
CA THR A 138 25.71 14.88 -32.43
C THR A 138 25.14 13.77 -31.55
N ARG A 139 24.83 14.05 -30.27
CA ARG A 139 24.18 13.08 -29.38
C ARG A 139 22.83 12.60 -29.94
N LEU A 140 22.03 13.51 -30.49
CA LEU A 140 20.74 13.17 -31.10
C LEU A 140 20.90 12.41 -32.41
N THR A 141 21.93 12.69 -33.21
CA THR A 141 22.26 11.89 -34.39
C THR A 141 22.51 10.44 -34.01
N VAL A 142 23.42 10.19 -33.07
CA VAL A 142 23.76 8.83 -32.63
C VAL A 142 22.51 8.08 -32.15
N ARG A 143 21.73 8.69 -31.25
CA ARG A 143 20.49 8.06 -30.75
C ARG A 143 19.45 7.80 -31.84
N ALA A 144 19.32 8.71 -32.80
CA ALA A 144 18.36 8.55 -33.88
C ALA A 144 18.78 7.46 -34.88
N VAL A 145 20.08 7.31 -35.14
CA VAL A 145 20.63 6.20 -35.93
C VAL A 145 20.46 4.87 -35.20
N GLU A 146 20.78 4.80 -33.90
CA GLU A 146 20.54 3.60 -33.08
C GLU A 146 19.06 3.18 -33.09
N TRP A 147 18.15 4.15 -33.00
CA TRP A 147 16.70 3.91 -33.09
C TRP A 147 16.29 3.40 -34.48
N GLU A 148 16.85 3.96 -35.56
CA GLU A 148 16.60 3.50 -36.93
C GLU A 148 17.11 2.07 -37.16
N ASP A 149 18.34 1.78 -36.73
CA ASP A 149 18.97 0.44 -36.79
C ASP A 149 18.20 -0.59 -35.96
N ALA A 150 17.63 -0.18 -34.82
CA ALA A 150 16.73 -0.98 -33.99
C ALA A 150 15.30 -1.13 -34.58
N LYS A 151 15.10 -0.82 -35.87
CA LYS A 151 13.80 -0.89 -36.57
C LYS A 151 12.72 -0.03 -35.91
N ARG A 152 13.13 1.13 -35.38
CA ARG A 152 12.26 2.14 -34.77
C ARG A 152 11.54 1.67 -33.49
N ASP A 153 12.19 0.84 -32.69
CA ASP A 153 11.65 0.33 -31.43
C ASP A 153 11.39 1.44 -30.38
N ASN A 154 10.26 1.33 -29.68
CA ASN A 154 9.80 2.33 -28.69
C ASN A 154 10.68 2.42 -27.43
N SER A 155 11.53 1.43 -27.17
CA SER A 155 12.47 1.41 -26.03
C SER A 155 13.63 2.38 -26.20
N PHE A 156 14.00 2.73 -27.44
CA PHE A 156 15.07 3.69 -27.77
C PHE A 156 14.57 5.14 -27.79
N LEU A 157 13.26 5.37 -27.67
CA LEU A 157 12.67 6.71 -27.70
C LEU A 157 12.99 7.51 -26.43
N LEU A 158 13.14 8.82 -26.60
CA LEU A 158 13.39 9.76 -25.52
C LEU A 158 12.19 9.85 -24.56
N ARG A 159 12.46 10.05 -23.27
CA ARG A 159 11.41 10.17 -22.24
C ARG A 159 11.72 11.29 -21.25
N GLY A 160 10.67 11.85 -20.65
CA GLY A 160 10.79 12.79 -19.54
C GLY A 160 11.63 14.02 -19.88
N LYS A 161 12.65 14.32 -19.06
CA LYS A 161 13.50 15.51 -19.22
C LYS A 161 14.27 15.49 -20.54
N ASP A 162 14.81 14.34 -20.95
CA ASP A 162 15.58 14.21 -22.20
C ASP A 162 14.73 14.57 -23.43
N LEU A 163 13.45 14.15 -23.45
CA LEU A 163 12.52 14.51 -24.51
C LEU A 163 12.22 16.02 -24.50
N ALA A 164 11.92 16.58 -23.33
CA ALA A 164 11.61 18.00 -23.19
C ALA A 164 12.78 18.89 -23.62
N ASP A 165 14.01 18.51 -23.26
CA ASP A 165 15.24 19.20 -23.63
C ASP A 165 15.47 19.13 -25.15
N SER A 166 15.25 17.95 -25.75
CA SER A 166 15.40 17.72 -27.19
C SER A 166 14.36 18.48 -28.03
N GLN A 167 13.11 18.58 -27.56
CA GLN A 167 12.08 19.41 -28.20
C GLN A 167 12.44 20.89 -28.15
N ARG A 168 13.02 21.39 -27.04
CA ARG A 168 13.51 22.77 -26.96
C ARG A 168 14.71 22.99 -27.88
N TRP A 169 15.62 22.04 -27.96
CA TRP A 169 16.74 22.09 -28.90
C TRP A 169 16.25 22.15 -30.35
N LEU A 170 15.26 21.33 -30.72
CA LEU A 170 14.68 21.32 -32.06
C LEU A 170 14.06 22.67 -32.46
N ARG A 171 13.34 23.33 -31.53
CA ARG A 171 12.79 24.68 -31.76
C ARG A 171 13.88 25.73 -32.00
N LYS A 172 14.97 25.67 -31.23
CA LYS A 172 16.13 26.57 -31.41
C LYS A 172 16.89 26.29 -32.71
N GLY A 173 16.87 25.05 -33.18
CA GLY A 173 17.62 24.59 -34.35
C GLY A 173 17.21 25.23 -35.69
N GLN A 174 16.02 25.83 -35.77
CA GLN A 174 15.56 26.50 -37.00
C GLN A 174 16.46 27.68 -37.43
N GLN A 175 17.22 28.26 -36.50
CA GLN A 175 18.07 29.43 -36.73
C GLN A 175 19.56 29.15 -36.46
N LYS A 176 19.94 27.88 -36.23
CA LYS A 176 21.29 27.48 -35.84
C LYS A 176 21.93 26.61 -36.93
N ARG A 177 23.26 26.55 -36.92
CA ARG A 177 24.05 25.65 -37.76
C ARG A 177 24.91 24.73 -36.88
N PRO A 178 24.88 23.41 -37.09
CA PRO A 178 24.15 22.69 -38.16
C PRO A 178 22.63 22.65 -37.96
N ALA A 179 21.87 22.56 -39.04
CA ALA A 179 20.41 22.44 -38.96
C ALA A 179 20.01 21.02 -38.51
N PRO A 180 18.93 20.84 -37.74
CA PRO A 180 18.43 19.51 -37.39
C PRO A 180 18.17 18.64 -38.62
N THR A 181 18.60 17.39 -38.59
CA THR A 181 18.39 16.44 -39.70
C THR A 181 16.94 15.93 -39.71
N PRO A 182 16.41 15.48 -40.87
CA PRO A 182 15.08 14.86 -40.93
C PRO A 182 14.93 13.68 -39.96
N LEU A 183 15.97 12.87 -39.81
CA LEU A 183 15.98 11.72 -38.88
C LEU A 183 15.89 12.16 -37.41
N GLN A 184 16.60 13.21 -37.01
CA GLN A 184 16.49 13.77 -35.66
C GLN A 184 15.08 14.33 -35.39
N VAL A 185 14.50 15.03 -36.37
CA VAL A 185 13.13 15.56 -36.27
C VAL A 185 12.13 14.43 -36.07
N GLU A 186 12.24 13.38 -36.88
CA GLU A 186 11.38 12.20 -36.80
C GLU A 186 11.53 11.48 -35.46
N TYR A 187 12.76 11.25 -35.00
CA TYR A 187 13.06 10.61 -33.72
C TYR A 187 12.47 11.37 -32.53
N ILE A 188 12.62 12.70 -32.49
CA ILE A 188 12.05 13.54 -31.41
C ILE A 188 10.52 13.54 -31.47
N THR A 189 9.94 13.56 -32.67
CA THR A 189 8.48 13.56 -32.87
C THR A 189 7.87 12.21 -32.45
N ALA A 190 8.48 11.10 -32.86
CA ALA A 190 8.07 9.75 -32.45
C ALA A 190 8.14 9.59 -30.93
N SER A 191 9.20 10.10 -30.31
CA SER A 191 9.38 10.11 -28.85
C SER A 191 8.24 10.87 -28.13
N GLY A 192 7.80 11.99 -28.70
CA GLY A 192 6.65 12.76 -28.20
C GLY A 192 5.33 11.97 -28.23
N ASN A 193 5.06 11.27 -29.32
CA ASN A 193 3.80 10.57 -29.53
C ASN A 193 3.61 9.39 -28.56
N VAL A 194 4.68 8.69 -28.21
CA VAL A 194 4.61 7.52 -27.31
C VAL A 194 4.36 7.93 -25.86
N GLN A 195 4.95 9.04 -25.38
CA GLN A 195 4.69 9.53 -24.03
C GLN A 195 3.24 10.05 -23.85
N HIS A 196 2.55 10.37 -24.94
CA HIS A 196 1.15 10.77 -24.94
C HIS A 196 0.15 9.61 -25.06
N ARG A 197 0.57 8.34 -24.96
CA ARG A 197 -0.34 7.21 -24.77
C ARG A 197 -0.90 7.25 -23.34
N LYS A 198 -1.66 8.30 -23.04
CA LYS A 198 -2.46 8.47 -21.84
C LYS A 198 -3.38 7.25 -21.77
N LEU A 199 -3.39 6.57 -20.63
CA LEU A 199 -4.47 5.64 -20.31
C LEU A 199 -5.77 6.42 -20.51
N GLU A 200 -6.63 5.96 -21.42
CA GLU A 200 -7.89 6.66 -21.67
C GLU A 200 -8.64 6.76 -20.33
N PRO A 201 -9.09 7.96 -19.90
CA PRO A 201 -9.80 8.10 -18.63
C PRO A 201 -11.03 7.20 -18.58
N ARG A 202 -11.63 6.91 -19.74
CA ARG A 202 -12.68 5.89 -19.91
C ARG A 202 -12.22 4.50 -19.45
N ASN A 203 -11.03 4.04 -19.85
CA ASN A 203 -10.54 2.72 -19.47
C ASN A 203 -10.20 2.65 -17.99
N VAL A 204 -9.62 3.72 -17.44
CA VAL A 204 -9.39 3.83 -15.98
C VAL A 204 -10.71 3.79 -15.21
N PHE A 205 -11.72 4.53 -15.67
CA PHE A 205 -13.05 4.53 -15.08
C PHE A 205 -13.71 3.14 -15.17
N LEU A 206 -13.68 2.49 -16.34
CA LEU A 206 -14.28 1.16 -16.54
C LEU A 206 -13.62 0.10 -15.66
N ILE A 207 -12.29 0.09 -15.56
CA ILE A 207 -11.57 -0.86 -14.70
C ILE A 207 -11.91 -0.61 -13.23
N SER A 208 -11.95 0.66 -12.80
CA SER A 208 -12.29 1.02 -11.43
C SER A 208 -13.74 0.66 -11.07
N ALA A 209 -14.67 0.92 -11.98
CA ALA A 209 -16.09 0.57 -11.81
C ALA A 209 -16.30 -0.95 -11.77
N ALA A 210 -15.61 -1.71 -12.62
CA ALA A 210 -15.68 -3.18 -12.61
C ALA A 210 -15.11 -3.77 -11.31
N ALA A 211 -13.98 -3.25 -10.83
CA ALA A 211 -13.42 -3.67 -9.54
C ALA A 211 -14.36 -3.37 -8.37
N ALA A 212 -14.96 -2.17 -8.35
CA ALA A 212 -15.93 -1.80 -7.32
C ALA A 212 -17.18 -2.69 -7.35
N ALA A 213 -17.74 -2.95 -8.53
CA ALA A 213 -18.90 -3.82 -8.69
C ALA A 213 -18.60 -5.26 -8.24
N LEU A 214 -17.40 -5.77 -8.55
CA LEU A 214 -16.95 -7.10 -8.11
C LEU A 214 -16.84 -7.17 -6.58
N SER A 215 -16.21 -6.18 -5.94
CA SER A 215 -16.09 -6.13 -4.48
C SER A 215 -17.46 -6.08 -3.81
N ILE A 216 -18.37 -5.22 -4.30
CA ILE A 216 -19.73 -5.13 -3.78
C ILE A 216 -20.48 -6.45 -3.96
N GLY A 217 -20.39 -7.07 -5.14
CA GLY A 217 -21.00 -8.37 -5.40
C GLY A 217 -20.48 -9.46 -4.46
N MET A 218 -19.17 -9.50 -4.23
CA MET A 218 -18.52 -10.48 -3.36
C MET A 218 -18.91 -10.30 -1.88
N SER A 219 -19.06 -9.06 -1.42
CA SER A 219 -19.59 -8.76 -0.09
C SER A 219 -21.06 -9.18 0.05
N PHE A 220 -21.90 -8.93 -0.97
CA PHE A 220 -23.33 -9.25 -0.90
C PHE A 220 -23.62 -10.75 -0.76
N VAL A 221 -22.79 -11.60 -1.37
CA VAL A 221 -22.91 -13.06 -1.26
C VAL A 221 -22.15 -13.65 -0.06
N GLY A 222 -21.59 -12.80 0.82
CA GLY A 222 -20.82 -13.25 1.99
C GLY A 222 -19.47 -13.86 1.67
N GLY A 223 -18.95 -13.72 0.44
CA GLY A 223 -17.67 -14.31 0.03
C GLY A 223 -16.46 -13.74 0.78
N LEU A 224 -16.61 -12.56 1.40
CA LEU A 224 -15.58 -11.94 2.24
C LEU A 224 -15.78 -12.17 3.75
N GLN A 225 -16.88 -12.81 4.16
CA GLN A 225 -17.27 -12.92 5.57
C GLN A 225 -16.19 -13.58 6.44
N THR A 226 -15.53 -14.64 5.96
CA THR A 226 -14.46 -15.32 6.71
C THR A 226 -13.26 -14.39 6.95
N LEU A 227 -12.88 -13.61 5.95
CA LEU A 227 -11.77 -12.66 6.05
C LEU A 227 -12.13 -11.48 6.95
N GLU A 228 -13.36 -10.98 6.85
CA GLU A 228 -13.89 -9.92 7.72
C GLU A 228 -13.86 -10.35 9.19
N PHE A 229 -14.33 -11.56 9.49
CA PHE A 229 -14.27 -12.11 10.85
C PHE A 229 -12.84 -12.28 11.35
N ALA A 230 -11.92 -12.78 10.52
CA ALA A 230 -10.51 -12.89 10.89
C ALA A 230 -9.87 -11.51 11.16
N ALA A 231 -10.19 -10.51 10.33
CA ALA A 231 -9.70 -9.14 10.51
C ALA A 231 -10.27 -8.52 11.79
N TYR A 232 -11.55 -8.71 12.07
CA TYR A 232 -12.20 -8.26 13.29
C TYR A 232 -11.56 -8.88 14.54
N ASP A 233 -11.37 -10.21 14.55
CA ASP A 233 -10.75 -10.94 15.66
C ASP A 233 -9.31 -10.44 15.92
N HIS A 234 -8.56 -10.17 14.85
CA HIS A 234 -7.22 -9.60 14.96
C HIS A 234 -7.23 -8.18 15.56
N LEU A 235 -8.14 -7.32 15.11
CA LEU A 235 -8.30 -5.97 15.65
C LEU A 235 -8.70 -5.98 17.13
N PHE A 236 -9.54 -6.93 17.56
CA PHE A 236 -9.89 -7.11 18.97
C PHE A 236 -8.69 -7.50 19.82
N ARG A 237 -7.81 -8.36 19.32
CA ARG A 237 -6.57 -8.76 20.03
C ARG A 237 -5.54 -7.64 20.14
N ILE A 238 -5.57 -6.66 19.23
CA ILE A 238 -4.68 -5.50 19.26
C ILE A 238 -5.13 -4.46 20.29
N ARG A 239 -6.39 -4.51 20.75
CA ARG A 239 -6.86 -3.55 21.73
C ARG A 239 -6.03 -3.67 23.01
N PRO A 240 -5.55 -2.55 23.58
CA PRO A 240 -4.89 -2.57 24.87
C PRO A 240 -5.85 -3.12 25.93
N SER A 241 -5.32 -3.80 26.94
CA SER A 241 -6.12 -4.25 28.08
C SER A 241 -6.78 -3.04 28.72
N GLU A 242 -8.11 -3.11 28.88
CA GLU A 242 -8.83 -2.11 29.68
C GLU A 242 -8.41 -2.27 31.15
N PRO A 243 -8.23 -1.16 31.89
CA PRO A 243 -7.96 -1.24 33.31
C PRO A 243 -9.17 -1.86 34.02
N GLN A 244 -8.91 -2.69 35.04
CA GLN A 244 -9.96 -3.24 35.87
C GLN A 244 -10.72 -2.08 36.55
N ASP A 245 -12.05 -2.16 36.51
CA ASP A 245 -12.91 -1.15 37.10
C ASP A 245 -13.16 -1.49 38.58
N ASP A 246 -12.67 -0.64 39.48
CA ASP A 246 -12.71 -0.80 40.96
C ASP A 246 -14.12 -0.86 41.55
N ARG A 247 -15.13 -0.64 40.72
CA ARG A 247 -16.51 -0.66 41.13
C ARG A 247 -17.11 -2.06 41.07
N PHE A 248 -16.50 -2.97 40.34
CA PHE A 248 -16.98 -4.35 40.23
C PHE A 248 -16.21 -5.27 41.16
N LEU A 249 -16.96 -6.13 41.86
CA LEU A 249 -16.39 -7.26 42.59
C LEU A 249 -16.87 -8.55 41.92
N ILE A 250 -15.94 -9.38 41.49
CA ILE A 250 -16.25 -10.71 40.98
C ILE A 250 -15.81 -11.70 42.05
N VAL A 251 -16.75 -12.51 42.52
CA VAL A 251 -16.51 -13.62 43.44
C VAL A 251 -16.54 -14.89 42.59
N GLU A 252 -15.35 -15.39 42.26
CA GLU A 252 -15.18 -16.63 41.51
C GLU A 252 -15.15 -17.82 42.47
N VAL A 253 -15.85 -18.90 42.10
CA VAL A 253 -15.78 -20.18 42.81
C VAL A 253 -14.92 -21.13 41.98
N ASP A 254 -13.60 -21.04 42.07
CA ASP A 254 -12.72 -21.89 41.28
C ASP A 254 -12.73 -23.37 41.73
N GLU A 255 -11.99 -24.22 41.01
CA GLU A 255 -11.87 -25.65 41.29
C GLU A 255 -11.27 -25.90 42.69
N GLU A 256 -10.30 -25.08 43.11
CA GLU A 256 -9.68 -25.17 44.43
C GLU A 256 -10.68 -24.84 45.54
N THR A 257 -11.46 -23.76 45.36
CA THR A 257 -12.55 -23.35 46.25
C THR A 257 -13.62 -24.44 46.33
N SER A 258 -13.99 -25.04 45.21
CA SER A 258 -14.98 -26.13 45.16
C SER A 258 -14.51 -27.34 45.98
N GLN A 259 -13.25 -27.75 45.85
CA GLN A 259 -12.67 -28.86 46.62
C GLN A 259 -12.59 -28.56 48.13
N LEU A 260 -12.28 -27.32 48.50
CA LEU A 260 -12.29 -26.88 49.89
C LEU A 260 -13.71 -26.94 50.47
N LEU A 261 -14.70 -26.44 49.74
CA LEU A 261 -16.11 -26.46 50.16
C LEU A 261 -16.64 -27.89 50.32
N ASP A 262 -16.28 -28.81 49.42
CA ASP A 262 -16.65 -30.22 49.54
C ASP A 262 -16.07 -30.88 50.81
N THR A 263 -14.89 -30.41 51.27
CA THR A 263 -14.22 -30.91 52.46
C THR A 263 -14.84 -30.36 53.75
N GLU A 264 -15.17 -29.07 53.76
CA GLU A 264 -15.64 -28.35 54.96
C GLU A 264 -17.16 -28.43 55.17
N TYR A 265 -17.95 -28.43 54.09
CA TYR A 265 -19.42 -28.39 54.11
C TYR A 265 -20.07 -29.65 53.52
N GLY A 266 -19.27 -30.58 52.99
CA GLY A 266 -19.73 -31.83 52.37
C GLY A 266 -19.98 -31.70 50.86
N VAL A 267 -19.89 -32.83 50.15
CA VAL A 267 -19.98 -32.86 48.68
C VAL A 267 -21.32 -32.34 48.18
N SER A 268 -21.29 -31.24 47.43
CA SER A 268 -22.48 -30.72 46.75
C SER A 268 -22.83 -31.63 45.57
N ARG A 269 -24.02 -32.26 45.61
CA ARG A 269 -24.51 -33.13 44.50
C ARG A 269 -25.12 -32.34 43.34
N THR A 270 -25.46 -31.09 43.59
CA THR A 270 -25.87 -30.10 42.59
C THR A 270 -24.61 -29.31 42.28
N ALA A 271 -24.26 -29.07 41.01
CA ALA A 271 -23.05 -28.34 40.60
C ALA A 271 -23.12 -26.83 40.95
N THR A 272 -23.41 -26.51 42.21
CA THR A 272 -23.65 -25.20 42.78
C THR A 272 -23.26 -25.15 44.25
N LEU A 273 -23.03 -23.95 44.79
CA LEU A 273 -22.64 -23.72 46.19
C LEU A 273 -23.67 -24.28 47.19
N PRO A 274 -23.26 -24.83 48.35
CA PRO A 274 -24.19 -25.15 49.44
C PRO A 274 -24.99 -23.93 49.92
N ASP A 275 -26.24 -24.13 50.35
CA ASP A 275 -27.13 -23.03 50.77
C ASP A 275 -26.55 -22.21 51.95
N SER A 276 -25.94 -22.88 52.93
CA SER A 276 -25.34 -22.22 54.10
C SER A 276 -24.18 -21.31 53.73
N VAL A 277 -23.33 -21.75 52.81
CA VAL A 277 -22.17 -21.01 52.30
C VAL A 277 -22.64 -19.78 51.52
N LEU A 278 -23.67 -19.95 50.69
CA LEU A 278 -24.24 -18.83 49.93
C LEU A 278 -24.94 -17.83 50.86
N ALA A 279 -25.65 -18.29 51.89
CA ALA A 279 -26.27 -17.42 52.89
C ALA A 279 -25.24 -16.58 53.65
N GLU A 280 -24.12 -17.18 54.07
CA GLU A 280 -23.01 -16.46 54.72
C GLU A 280 -22.34 -15.46 53.76
N LEU A 281 -22.12 -15.88 52.50
CA LEU A 281 -21.55 -15.01 51.47
C LEU A 281 -22.46 -13.80 51.21
N LEU A 282 -23.76 -14.00 51.05
CA LEU A 282 -24.71 -12.93 50.84
C LEU A 282 -24.78 -11.99 52.05
N GLU A 283 -24.81 -12.52 53.28
CA GLU A 283 -24.77 -11.70 54.49
C GLU A 283 -23.52 -10.80 54.49
N LYS A 284 -22.34 -11.38 54.23
CA LYS A 284 -21.08 -10.65 54.14
C LYS A 284 -21.11 -9.60 53.03
N LEU A 285 -21.59 -9.92 51.84
CA LEU A 285 -21.66 -8.98 50.72
C LEU A 285 -22.61 -7.83 51.00
N GLN A 286 -23.77 -8.09 51.62
CA GLN A 286 -24.75 -7.06 51.96
C GLN A 286 -24.20 -6.02 52.95
N THR A 287 -23.24 -6.38 53.81
CA THR A 287 -22.56 -5.40 54.70
C THR A 287 -21.84 -4.28 53.94
N TYR A 288 -21.44 -4.52 52.68
CA TYR A 288 -20.80 -3.53 51.81
C TYR A 288 -21.80 -2.68 51.01
N GLN A 289 -23.11 -2.86 51.23
CA GLN A 289 -24.20 -2.14 50.57
C GLN A 289 -24.06 -2.10 49.03
N PRO A 290 -23.99 -3.27 48.36
CA PRO A 290 -23.89 -3.33 46.90
C PRO A 290 -25.18 -2.81 46.27
N ARG A 291 -25.06 -2.05 45.17
CA ARG A 291 -26.24 -1.56 44.44
C ARG A 291 -27.01 -2.71 43.79
N VAL A 292 -26.29 -3.68 43.22
CA VAL A 292 -26.84 -4.91 42.63
C VAL A 292 -25.90 -6.08 42.89
N ILE A 293 -26.47 -7.25 43.14
CA ILE A 293 -25.79 -8.54 43.21
C ILE A 293 -26.33 -9.40 42.08
N GLY A 294 -25.48 -9.74 41.12
CA GLY A 294 -25.76 -10.75 40.10
C GLY A 294 -25.33 -12.13 40.58
N LEU A 295 -26.28 -13.03 40.77
CA LEU A 295 -26.05 -14.42 41.13
C LEU A 295 -26.06 -15.30 39.87
N ASP A 296 -24.89 -15.53 39.28
CA ASP A 296 -24.72 -16.40 38.10
C ASP A 296 -24.54 -17.86 38.53
N LEU A 297 -25.50 -18.36 39.31
CA LEU A 297 -25.54 -19.75 39.76
C LEU A 297 -26.92 -20.35 39.46
N TYR A 298 -26.95 -21.44 38.71
CA TYR A 298 -28.19 -22.18 38.45
C TYR A 298 -28.65 -22.92 39.71
N ARG A 299 -29.86 -22.57 40.20
CA ARG A 299 -30.47 -23.20 41.38
C ARG A 299 -31.97 -23.45 41.18
N PRO A 300 -32.37 -24.57 40.54
CA PRO A 300 -33.78 -24.85 40.29
C PRO A 300 -34.54 -25.43 41.51
N ALA A 301 -33.82 -25.83 42.56
CA ALA A 301 -34.40 -26.36 43.79
C ALA A 301 -34.67 -25.25 44.81
N ALA A 302 -35.69 -25.44 45.65
CA ALA A 302 -35.98 -24.52 46.74
C ALA A 302 -34.81 -24.47 47.74
N ALA A 303 -34.48 -23.26 48.19
CA ALA A 303 -33.41 -23.01 49.14
C ALA A 303 -33.81 -23.43 50.56
N GLN A 304 -32.82 -23.82 51.37
CA GLN A 304 -33.00 -24.09 52.79
C GLN A 304 -33.39 -22.83 53.58
N ALA A 305 -33.88 -23.04 54.81
CA ALA A 305 -34.50 -22.02 55.65
C ALA A 305 -33.64 -20.76 55.89
N ASP A 306 -32.30 -20.88 55.82
CA ASP A 306 -31.38 -19.78 56.10
C ASP A 306 -31.13 -18.89 54.86
N LEU A 307 -31.25 -19.46 53.65
CA LEU A 307 -31.01 -18.77 52.39
C LEU A 307 -32.31 -18.25 51.74
N ALA A 308 -33.41 -19.01 51.86
CA ALA A 308 -34.68 -18.68 51.22
C ALA A 308 -35.17 -17.24 51.54
N PRO A 309 -35.17 -16.77 52.81
CA PRO A 309 -35.57 -15.40 53.14
C PRO A 309 -34.65 -14.35 52.50
N GLN A 310 -33.36 -14.64 52.36
CA GLN A 310 -32.41 -13.70 51.74
C GLN A 310 -32.68 -13.55 50.25
N LEU A 311 -32.97 -14.64 49.53
CA LEU A 311 -33.32 -14.59 48.10
C LEU A 311 -34.65 -13.87 47.87
N GLU A 312 -35.64 -14.14 48.72
CA GLU A 312 -36.97 -13.53 48.64
C GLU A 312 -36.93 -12.02 48.93
N GLN A 313 -36.17 -11.58 49.94
CA GLN A 313 -36.20 -10.20 50.44
C GLN A 313 -35.15 -9.27 49.80
N ALA A 314 -34.06 -9.80 49.23
CA ALA A 314 -32.99 -8.96 48.68
C ALA A 314 -33.36 -8.31 47.33
N GLU A 315 -34.00 -7.15 47.34
CA GLU A 315 -34.43 -6.43 46.12
C GLU A 315 -33.30 -6.11 45.12
N ASN A 316 -32.07 -6.01 45.62
CA ASN A 316 -30.84 -5.78 44.85
C ASN A 316 -30.24 -7.06 44.24
N LEU A 317 -30.82 -8.24 44.48
CA LEU A 317 -30.32 -9.51 43.94
C LEU A 317 -31.04 -9.88 42.64
N VAL A 318 -30.25 -10.27 41.63
CA VAL A 318 -30.72 -10.81 40.34
C VAL A 318 -30.22 -12.25 40.23
N ALA A 319 -31.12 -13.17 39.88
CA ALA A 319 -30.81 -14.57 39.64
C ALA A 319 -30.87 -14.92 38.15
N ILE A 320 -30.38 -16.11 37.81
CA ILE A 320 -30.29 -16.60 36.44
C ILE A 320 -31.19 -17.82 36.19
N CYS A 321 -31.69 -17.93 34.95
CA CYS A 321 -32.27 -19.16 34.40
C CYS A 321 -31.70 -19.46 33.01
N LYS A 322 -31.98 -20.65 32.47
CA LYS A 322 -31.56 -21.07 31.13
C LYS A 322 -32.76 -21.52 30.33
N HIS A 323 -32.87 -21.07 29.08
CA HIS A 323 -33.92 -21.55 28.17
C HIS A 323 -33.63 -22.99 27.72
N SER A 324 -34.67 -23.69 27.28
CA SER A 324 -34.51 -24.94 26.56
C SER A 324 -33.80 -24.72 25.21
N GLU A 325 -32.96 -25.67 24.83
CA GLU A 325 -32.35 -25.68 23.50
C GLU A 325 -33.32 -26.38 22.55
N THR A 326 -33.60 -25.74 21.41
CA THR A 326 -34.49 -26.28 20.37
C THR A 326 -33.76 -26.50 19.06
N ASP A 327 -34.21 -27.49 18.28
CA ASP A 327 -33.70 -27.71 16.92
C ASP A 327 -34.40 -26.79 15.88
N TRP A 328 -34.03 -26.96 14.60
CA TRP A 328 -34.62 -26.20 13.49
C TRP A 328 -36.12 -26.43 13.29
N GLN A 329 -36.68 -27.48 13.88
CA GLN A 329 -38.10 -27.82 13.86
C GLN A 329 -38.83 -27.37 15.13
N SER A 330 -38.14 -26.63 16.02
CA SER A 330 -38.65 -26.17 17.32
C SER A 330 -38.93 -27.30 18.30
N GLU A 331 -38.29 -28.46 18.15
CA GLU A 331 -38.34 -29.53 19.14
C GLU A 331 -37.25 -29.32 20.21
N VAL A 332 -37.61 -29.53 21.48
CA VAL A 332 -36.66 -29.38 22.62
C VAL A 332 -35.64 -30.52 22.58
N ILE A 333 -34.38 -30.17 22.38
CA ILE A 333 -33.24 -31.09 22.36
C ILE A 333 -32.46 -31.11 23.68
N ALA A 334 -32.58 -30.07 24.50
CA ALA A 334 -32.10 -30.04 25.87
C ALA A 334 -33.01 -29.18 26.75
N GLU A 335 -33.36 -29.69 27.93
CA GLU A 335 -34.17 -28.95 28.90
C GLU A 335 -33.42 -27.73 29.43
N GLY A 336 -34.17 -26.66 29.66
CA GLY A 336 -33.64 -25.45 30.30
C GLY A 336 -33.41 -25.64 31.80
N THR A 337 -33.06 -24.56 32.49
CA THR A 337 -32.88 -24.58 33.95
C THR A 337 -33.72 -23.52 34.61
N LYS A 338 -34.59 -23.96 35.53
CA LYS A 338 -35.50 -23.08 36.29
C LYS A 338 -34.72 -22.14 37.21
N PRO A 339 -35.22 -20.90 37.41
CA PRO A 339 -34.65 -20.00 38.40
C PRO A 339 -34.93 -20.49 39.84
N PRO A 340 -34.25 -19.89 40.84
CA PRO A 340 -34.59 -20.10 42.24
C PRO A 340 -36.07 -19.77 42.51
N PRO A 341 -36.85 -20.69 43.09
CA PRO A 341 -38.29 -20.47 43.33
C PRO A 341 -38.61 -19.24 44.20
N GLU A 342 -37.68 -18.82 45.05
CA GLU A 342 -37.81 -17.69 45.97
C GLU A 342 -37.62 -16.33 45.29
N VAL A 343 -37.02 -16.30 44.09
CA VAL A 343 -36.73 -15.05 43.37
C VAL A 343 -37.85 -14.75 42.37
N PRO A 344 -38.57 -13.62 42.51
CA PRO A 344 -39.59 -13.18 41.56
C PRO A 344 -39.02 -12.98 40.14
N LEU A 345 -39.84 -13.24 39.12
CA LEU A 345 -39.42 -13.24 37.70
C LEU A 345 -38.84 -11.90 37.21
N ASP A 346 -39.23 -10.75 37.78
CA ASP A 346 -38.67 -9.44 37.44
C ASP A 346 -37.21 -9.26 37.93
N ARG A 347 -36.75 -10.17 38.78
CA ARG A 347 -35.36 -10.29 39.25
C ARG A 347 -34.65 -11.51 38.66
N VAL A 348 -35.18 -12.07 37.56
CA VAL A 348 -34.59 -13.21 36.86
C VAL A 348 -34.28 -12.84 35.40
N GLY A 349 -33.03 -13.04 35.00
CA GLY A 349 -32.62 -12.94 33.60
C GLY A 349 -32.04 -14.24 33.08
N PHE A 350 -31.99 -14.39 31.77
CA PHE A 350 -31.50 -15.64 31.16
C PHE A 350 -29.99 -15.63 30.88
N GLY A 351 -29.35 -16.80 30.97
CA GLY A 351 -27.91 -17.01 30.80
C GLY A 351 -27.48 -17.61 29.46
N ASP A 352 -28.35 -17.60 28.46
CA ASP A 352 -28.15 -18.24 27.17
C ASP A 352 -27.08 -17.53 26.30
N PHE A 353 -26.25 -18.34 25.62
CA PHE A 353 -25.21 -17.88 24.71
C PHE A 353 -25.41 -18.46 23.31
N LEU A 354 -25.14 -17.66 22.28
CA LEU A 354 -25.05 -18.16 20.90
C LEU A 354 -23.61 -18.62 20.62
N LEU A 355 -23.43 -19.92 20.50
CA LEU A 355 -22.20 -20.51 20.00
C LEU A 355 -22.19 -20.48 18.47
N GLU A 356 -21.04 -20.15 17.89
CA GLU A 356 -20.81 -20.28 16.45
C GLU A 356 -20.88 -21.77 16.02
N ALA A 357 -20.98 -22.02 14.71
CA ALA A 357 -21.07 -23.38 14.15
C ALA A 357 -19.86 -24.29 14.51
N ASP A 358 -18.75 -23.72 14.96
CA ASP A 358 -17.58 -24.46 15.46
C ASP A 358 -17.69 -24.89 16.94
N GLY A 359 -18.74 -24.46 17.63
CA GLY A 359 -19.02 -24.75 19.04
C GLY A 359 -18.04 -24.09 20.02
N LYS A 360 -17.12 -23.24 19.57
CA LYS A 360 -15.97 -22.78 20.35
C LYS A 360 -15.93 -21.28 20.58
N ARG A 361 -16.69 -20.50 19.82
CA ARG A 361 -16.64 -19.04 19.86
C ARG A 361 -18.01 -18.46 20.13
N VAL A 362 -18.07 -17.54 21.09
CA VAL A 362 -19.22 -16.66 21.31
C VAL A 362 -18.87 -15.32 20.67
N ARG A 363 -19.57 -14.95 19.58
CA ARG A 363 -19.36 -13.65 18.88
C ARG A 363 -20.39 -12.59 19.25
N ARG A 364 -21.52 -12.99 19.82
CA ARG A 364 -22.66 -12.13 20.10
C ARG A 364 -23.26 -12.52 21.43
N GLN A 365 -23.46 -11.54 22.29
CA GLN A 365 -24.29 -11.69 23.48
C GLN A 365 -25.75 -11.55 23.08
N ILE A 366 -26.59 -12.47 23.54
CA ILE A 366 -28.04 -12.32 23.44
C ILE A 366 -28.46 -11.32 24.50
N LEU A 367 -29.19 -10.28 24.12
CA LEU A 367 -29.73 -9.28 25.06
C LEU A 367 -31.22 -9.52 25.35
N ASP A 368 -31.92 -10.05 24.35
CA ASP A 368 -33.35 -10.31 24.39
C ASP A 368 -33.66 -11.54 23.52
N GLN A 369 -34.57 -12.40 23.98
CA GLN A 369 -35.11 -13.51 23.22
C GLN A 369 -36.50 -13.88 23.72
N SER A 370 -37.25 -14.66 22.93
CA SER A 370 -38.57 -15.13 23.34
C SER A 370 -38.48 -15.98 24.61
N ALA A 371 -39.32 -15.66 25.60
CA ALA A 371 -39.37 -16.38 26.86
C ALA A 371 -39.70 -17.87 26.66
N ASP A 372 -39.11 -18.71 27.52
CA ASP A 372 -39.46 -20.13 27.67
C ASP A 372 -40.38 -20.28 28.89
N PRO A 373 -41.70 -20.42 28.71
CA PRO A 373 -42.64 -20.47 29.84
C PRO A 373 -42.44 -21.67 30.77
N GLU A 374 -41.78 -22.74 30.31
CA GLU A 374 -41.60 -23.97 31.08
C GLU A 374 -40.37 -23.90 31.98
N PHE A 375 -39.26 -23.36 31.47
CA PHE A 375 -37.98 -23.34 32.18
C PHE A 375 -37.51 -21.93 32.57
N CYS A 376 -37.66 -20.92 31.71
CA CYS A 376 -37.08 -19.59 31.90
C CYS A 376 -37.98 -18.51 31.31
N ASN A 377 -39.01 -18.13 32.07
CA ASN A 377 -40.07 -17.22 31.61
C ASN A 377 -39.63 -15.74 31.69
N THR A 378 -38.51 -15.40 31.06
CA THR A 378 -37.98 -14.04 30.98
C THR A 378 -37.44 -13.79 29.58
N GLU A 379 -37.73 -12.61 29.04
CA GLU A 379 -37.23 -12.19 27.73
C GLU A 379 -35.89 -11.47 27.82
N THR A 380 -35.36 -11.22 29.02
CA THR A 380 -34.21 -10.32 29.20
C THR A 380 -32.99 -11.09 29.68
N ALA A 381 -31.84 -10.86 29.04
CA ALA A 381 -30.59 -11.47 29.44
C ALA A 381 -30.19 -11.05 30.85
N PHE A 382 -29.60 -11.97 31.62
CA PHE A 382 -29.10 -11.73 32.98
C PHE A 382 -28.17 -10.52 33.06
N SER A 383 -27.20 -10.44 32.16
CA SER A 383 -26.25 -9.31 32.09
C SER A 383 -26.95 -7.97 31.86
N LEU A 384 -27.97 -7.94 30.99
CA LEU A 384 -28.74 -6.75 30.69
C LEU A 384 -29.58 -6.34 31.90
N LEU A 385 -30.23 -7.30 32.57
CA LEU A 385 -31.05 -7.03 33.75
C LEU A 385 -30.21 -6.51 34.93
N VAL A 386 -29.03 -7.08 35.18
CA VAL A 386 -28.09 -6.58 36.20
C VAL A 386 -27.65 -5.16 35.88
N ALA A 387 -27.28 -4.87 34.63
CA ALA A 387 -26.89 -3.53 34.21
C ALA A 387 -28.05 -2.53 34.34
N GLN A 388 -29.28 -2.93 33.99
CA GLN A 388 -30.47 -2.10 34.12
C GLN A 388 -30.78 -1.76 35.58
N LYS A 389 -30.87 -2.76 36.47
CA LYS A 389 -31.11 -2.52 37.90
C LYS A 389 -30.03 -1.65 38.52
N TYR A 390 -28.79 -1.81 38.06
CA TYR A 390 -27.70 -0.98 38.53
C TYR A 390 -27.94 0.49 38.16
N LEU A 391 -28.28 0.76 36.90
CA LEU A 391 -28.45 2.11 36.37
C LEU A 391 -29.75 2.79 36.82
N GLU A 392 -30.81 2.02 37.11
CA GLU A 392 -32.05 2.55 37.70
C GLU A 392 -31.82 3.22 39.06
N SER A 393 -30.79 2.80 39.79
CA SER A 393 -30.39 3.44 41.05
C SER A 393 -29.71 4.81 40.84
N GLU A 394 -29.38 5.18 39.61
CA GLU A 394 -28.86 6.50 39.24
C GLU A 394 -29.96 7.45 38.78
N THR A 395 -30.00 8.63 39.41
CA THR A 395 -30.99 9.66 39.10
C THR A 395 -30.86 10.13 37.64
N GLY A 396 -31.90 9.87 36.84
CA GLY A 396 -32.04 10.43 35.49
C GLY A 396 -31.77 9.48 34.33
N ILE A 397 -31.91 8.15 34.48
CA ILE A 397 -31.87 7.22 33.34
C ILE A 397 -33.27 6.61 33.15
N GLU A 398 -33.97 6.98 32.06
CA GLU A 398 -35.29 6.42 31.73
C GLU A 398 -35.20 5.33 30.65
N LYS A 399 -36.03 4.29 30.81
CA LYS A 399 -36.13 3.16 29.87
C LYS A 399 -36.87 3.58 28.60
N GLU A 400 -36.28 3.35 27.42
CA GLU A 400 -37.00 3.40 26.14
C GLU A 400 -36.74 2.12 25.32
N ARG A 401 -37.76 1.26 25.16
CA ARG A 401 -37.73 0.16 24.20
C ARG A 401 -37.98 0.75 22.80
N SER A 402 -36.96 0.73 21.93
CA SER A 402 -37.11 1.08 20.52
C SER A 402 -37.69 -0.11 19.72
N PRO A 403 -38.58 0.11 18.74
CA PRO A 403 -39.18 -0.95 17.91
C PRO A 403 -38.19 -1.70 16.99
N LEU A 404 -36.89 -1.40 17.05
CA LEU A 404 -35.81 -2.09 16.33
C LEU A 404 -35.00 -3.08 17.20
N THR A 405 -35.51 -3.49 18.36
CA THR A 405 -34.85 -4.47 19.26
C THR A 405 -33.42 -4.02 19.63
N VAL A 406 -33.29 -2.76 20.02
CA VAL A 406 -32.09 -2.23 20.68
C VAL A 406 -32.55 -1.45 21.90
N THR A 407 -32.29 -1.96 23.10
CA THR A 407 -32.49 -1.21 24.33
C THR A 407 -31.51 -0.04 24.34
N MET A 408 -32.02 1.19 24.31
CA MET A 408 -31.21 2.41 24.38
C MET A 408 -31.44 3.05 25.74
N LEU A 409 -30.37 3.44 26.44
CA LEU A 409 -30.47 4.20 27.69
C LEU A 409 -30.50 5.70 27.37
N LYS A 410 -31.46 6.42 27.93
CA LYS A 410 -31.60 7.88 27.80
C LYS A 410 -31.27 8.54 29.13
N ASN A 411 -30.42 9.55 29.12
CA ASN A 411 -30.22 10.41 30.30
C ASN A 411 -31.44 11.36 30.50
N GLY A 412 -31.49 12.08 31.63
CA GLY A 412 -32.59 12.96 32.01
C GLY A 412 -32.81 14.17 31.10
N ASN A 413 -31.94 14.34 30.09
CA ASN A 413 -32.03 15.37 29.06
C ASN A 413 -32.45 14.80 27.68
N GLY A 414 -32.71 13.48 27.57
CA GLY A 414 -33.14 12.82 26.34
C GLY A 414 -32.01 12.41 25.38
N GLU A 415 -30.74 12.57 25.76
CA GLU A 415 -29.59 12.14 24.97
C GLU A 415 -29.30 10.64 25.12
N LYS A 416 -28.91 10.00 24.01
CA LYS A 416 -28.51 8.58 23.94
C LYS A 416 -27.03 8.46 24.30
N GLN A 417 -26.69 7.79 25.40
CA GLN A 417 -25.30 7.60 25.83
C GLN A 417 -24.91 6.11 25.90
N PRO A 418 -23.66 5.73 25.57
CA PRO A 418 -23.14 4.38 25.80
C PRO A 418 -23.00 4.09 27.31
N LEU A 419 -23.12 2.82 27.72
CA LEU A 419 -23.11 2.34 29.11
C LEU A 419 -21.80 2.61 29.90
N SER A 420 -20.80 3.29 29.33
CA SER A 420 -19.48 3.40 29.94
C SER A 420 -19.45 4.51 30.99
N GLY A 421 -18.94 4.16 32.17
CA GLY A 421 -18.45 5.16 33.12
C GLY A 421 -19.20 5.27 34.44
N LEU A 422 -20.21 4.44 34.74
CA LEU A 422 -21.01 4.61 35.97
C LEU A 422 -21.26 3.37 36.86
N ILE A 423 -20.67 2.18 36.66
CA ILE A 423 -21.17 0.91 37.25
C ILE A 423 -20.42 0.34 38.48
N ARG A 424 -21.10 0.08 39.61
CA ARG A 424 -20.72 -0.68 40.85
C ARG A 424 -21.59 -1.93 41.05
N ALA A 425 -21.16 -3.11 40.57
CA ALA A 425 -21.93 -4.35 40.72
C ALA A 425 -21.08 -5.49 41.29
N VAL A 426 -21.71 -6.40 42.02
CA VAL A 426 -21.06 -7.64 42.49
C VAL A 426 -21.59 -8.82 41.66
N PHE A 427 -20.69 -9.65 41.13
CA PHE A 427 -21.02 -10.86 40.38
C PHE A 427 -20.48 -12.09 41.10
N ILE A 428 -21.29 -13.13 41.22
CA ILE A 428 -20.88 -14.43 41.77
C ILE A 428 -20.98 -15.45 40.65
N ASN A 429 -19.88 -16.13 40.31
CA ASN A 429 -19.81 -17.04 39.15
C ASN A 429 -19.22 -18.41 39.53
N LEU A 430 -19.73 -19.48 38.92
CA LEU A 430 -19.18 -20.84 38.97
C LEU A 430 -18.55 -21.21 37.61
N PRO A 431 -17.36 -21.85 37.59
CA PRO A 431 -16.86 -22.51 36.41
C PRO A 431 -17.76 -23.71 36.09
N THR A 432 -18.27 -23.76 34.86
CA THR A 432 -19.02 -24.91 34.36
C THR A 432 -18.07 -26.11 34.18
N PRO A 433 -18.45 -27.33 34.61
CA PRO A 433 -17.62 -28.50 34.41
C PRO A 433 -17.53 -28.86 32.93
N ALA A 434 -16.33 -28.74 32.38
CA ALA A 434 -15.96 -29.13 31.04
C ALA A 434 -15.98 -30.67 30.91
N THR A 435 -17.09 -31.25 30.47
CA THR A 435 -17.08 -32.66 30.01
C THR A 435 -16.86 -32.74 28.50
N SER A 436 -15.63 -33.15 28.19
CA SER A 436 -15.09 -33.63 26.92
C SER A 436 -14.41 -32.60 25.99
N LEU A 437 -13.07 -32.66 26.06
CA LEU A 437 -12.09 -32.37 25.02
C LEU A 437 -12.06 -30.94 24.45
N CYS A 438 -11.12 -30.17 25.01
CA CYS A 438 -10.42 -29.05 24.39
C CYS A 438 -11.26 -27.77 24.29
N SER A 439 -11.07 -26.84 25.23
CA SER A 439 -10.79 -25.40 24.99
C SER A 439 -10.80 -24.63 26.31
N THR A 440 -9.66 -24.03 26.64
CA THR A 440 -9.55 -22.87 27.54
C THR A 440 -10.34 -21.71 26.93
N ILE A 441 -11.19 -21.02 27.71
CA ILE A 441 -11.49 -19.57 27.69
C ILE A 441 -12.76 -19.37 28.54
N ALA A 442 -12.58 -18.91 29.78
CA ALA A 442 -13.65 -18.30 30.57
C ALA A 442 -13.89 -16.89 30.01
N LEU A 443 -15.16 -16.62 29.71
CA LEU A 443 -15.63 -15.43 29.03
C LEU A 443 -16.00 -14.36 30.06
N MET A 444 -15.21 -13.30 30.16
CA MET A 444 -15.70 -12.02 30.65
C MET A 444 -15.26 -10.95 29.65
N GLN A 445 -16.11 -10.67 28.67
CA GLN A 445 -15.99 -9.49 27.82
C GLN A 445 -17.22 -8.62 28.06
N ALA A 446 -17.09 -7.73 29.05
CA ALA A 446 -17.89 -6.52 29.10
C ALA A 446 -17.64 -5.75 27.79
N THR A 447 -18.61 -5.79 26.89
CA THR A 447 -18.58 -5.01 25.64
C THR A 447 -19.06 -3.60 25.99
N LEU A 448 -18.14 -2.72 26.36
CA LEU A 448 -18.40 -1.28 26.43
C LEU A 448 -17.84 -0.61 25.17
N LEU A 449 -18.76 -0.12 24.34
CA LEU A 449 -18.44 0.55 23.09
C LEU A 449 -17.61 1.82 23.32
N THR A 450 -16.52 1.90 22.55
CA THR A 450 -15.65 3.05 22.30
C THR A 450 -16.39 4.36 22.04
N LEU A 451 -15.99 5.43 22.72
CA LEU A 451 -15.88 6.77 22.12
C LEU A 451 -14.61 7.48 22.62
N ARG A 452 -13.84 7.95 21.64
CA ARG A 452 -12.58 8.68 21.72
C ARG A 452 -12.91 10.11 22.19
N HIS A 453 -12.26 10.60 23.24
CA HIS A 453 -12.31 12.02 23.60
C HIS A 453 -11.15 12.77 22.94
N GLU A 454 -11.48 13.79 22.15
CA GLU A 454 -10.79 15.10 22.23
C GLU A 454 -11.39 15.89 23.38
#